data_AF-A0A439CNM1-F1
#
_entry.id   AF-A0A439CNM1-F1
#
_cell.length_a   1.000
_cell.length_b   1.000
_cell.length_c   1.000
_cell.angle_alpha   90.00
_cell.angle_beta   90.00
_cell.angle_gamma   90.00
#
_symmetry.space_group_name_H-M   'P 1'
#
loop_
_entity.id
_entity.type
_entity.pdbx_description
1 polymer ?
#
loop_
_entity_poly.entity_id
_entity_poly.type
_entity_poly.pdbx_seq_one_letter_code
_entity_poly.pdbx_strand_id
1 'polypeptide(L)'
;ILTQAPHSKPSSATISFSNGHNTSLTLEPLTGHSVYGTAYYGSFTAPHTSVSNATSFRVLTAQIPPSTAPSSSSSFAIQSTYAILPSQTTFSSSSNGTINLTIAVRAGAATTDLSARITVPVAQPLTLGPKLRTAEVKLEKGGEGEEPGGYTLWRGGVTVEEAPTGAVSVRLVRGGETLDTLLLDVGVAGW
;
A
#
# COMPACT_ATOMS: atom_id res chain seq x y z
N ILE A 1 5.00 -9.99 -23.12
CA ILE A 1 5.73 -11.28 -23.14
C ILE A 1 7.02 -11.05 -22.35
N LEU A 2 7.24 -11.81 -21.27
CA LEU A 2 8.49 -11.76 -20.51
C LEU A 2 9.52 -12.63 -21.24
N THR A 3 10.65 -12.06 -21.63
CA THR A 3 11.72 -12.78 -22.33
C THR A 3 13.05 -12.50 -21.63
N GLN A 4 14.05 -13.34 -21.90
CA GLN A 4 15.41 -13.11 -21.43
C GLN A 4 15.99 -11.84 -22.09
N ALA A 5 16.64 -10.96 -21.32
CA ALA A 5 17.12 -9.67 -21.82
C ALA A 5 18.24 -9.81 -22.87
N PRO A 6 18.28 -8.95 -23.91
CA PRO A 6 19.41 -8.81 -24.82
C PRO A 6 20.55 -7.93 -24.24
N HIS A 7 20.33 -7.33 -23.07
CA HIS A 7 21.32 -6.49 -22.38
C HIS A 7 21.82 -7.16 -21.10
N SER A 8 23.06 -6.85 -20.70
CA SER A 8 23.65 -7.35 -19.47
C SER A 8 22.82 -6.90 -18.26
N LYS A 9 22.22 -7.87 -17.57
CA LYS A 9 21.53 -7.67 -16.29
C LYS A 9 22.48 -7.01 -15.30
N PRO A 10 22.04 -6.01 -14.51
CA PRO A 10 22.84 -5.48 -13.41
C PRO A 10 23.28 -6.61 -12.48
N SER A 11 24.55 -6.65 -12.11
CA SER A 11 25.05 -7.69 -11.18
C SER A 11 24.50 -7.49 -9.77
N SER A 12 24.19 -6.24 -9.41
CA SER A 12 23.47 -5.92 -8.19
C SER A 12 22.63 -4.66 -8.35
N ALA A 13 21.59 -4.57 -7.53
CA ALA A 13 20.84 -3.34 -7.34
C ALA A 13 20.54 -3.15 -5.85
N THR A 14 20.56 -1.90 -5.40
CA THR A 14 20.38 -1.52 -4.00
C THR A 14 19.41 -0.35 -3.93
N ILE A 15 18.44 -0.41 -3.02
CA ILE A 15 17.64 0.76 -2.65
C ILE A 15 18.37 1.49 -1.54
N SER A 16 18.64 2.76 -1.78
CA SER A 16 19.24 3.68 -0.82
C SER A 16 18.19 4.68 -0.36
N PHE A 17 17.90 4.68 0.93
CA PHE A 17 16.94 5.58 1.56
C PHE A 17 17.62 6.88 1.98
N SER A 18 16.86 7.97 2.00
CA SER A 18 17.29 9.31 2.44
C SER A 18 17.80 9.36 3.89
N ASN A 19 17.40 8.43 4.74
CA ASN A 19 17.92 8.29 6.11
C ASN A 19 19.28 7.56 6.17
N GLY A 20 19.87 7.22 5.03
CA GLY A 20 21.16 6.53 4.92
C GLY A 20 21.07 5.01 4.96
N HIS A 21 19.90 4.42 5.20
CA HIS A 21 19.72 2.98 5.15
C HIS A 21 19.79 2.46 3.70
N ASN A 22 20.40 1.30 3.51
CA ASN A 22 20.48 0.63 2.22
C ASN A 22 19.93 -0.80 2.36
N THR A 23 19.11 -1.22 1.40
CA THR A 23 18.65 -2.62 1.27
C THR A 23 18.91 -3.14 -0.14
N SER A 24 19.31 -4.40 -0.25
CA SER A 24 19.59 -5.01 -1.57
C SER A 24 18.28 -5.42 -2.25
N LEU A 25 18.22 -5.26 -3.57
CA LEU A 25 17.16 -5.84 -4.39
C LEU A 25 17.56 -7.24 -4.84
N THR A 26 16.64 -8.18 -4.69
CA THR A 26 16.75 -9.51 -5.31
C THR A 26 16.20 -9.41 -6.73
N LEU A 27 17.10 -9.31 -7.71
CA LEU A 27 16.72 -9.16 -9.11
C LEU A 27 16.16 -10.47 -9.69
N GLU A 28 14.99 -10.40 -10.30
CA GLU A 28 14.35 -11.54 -10.96
C GLU A 28 15.14 -12.02 -12.19
N PRO A 29 15.03 -13.30 -12.56
CA PRO A 29 15.67 -13.83 -13.76
C PRO A 29 15.01 -13.34 -15.05
N LEU A 30 13.73 -12.98 -15.00
CA LEU A 30 12.95 -12.54 -16.15
C LEU A 30 12.97 -11.02 -16.29
N THR A 31 12.87 -10.55 -17.53
CA THR A 31 12.85 -9.13 -17.88
C THR A 31 11.68 -8.78 -18.78
N GLY A 32 11.28 -7.51 -18.74
CA GLY A 32 10.25 -6.96 -19.62
C GLY A 32 10.89 -6.14 -20.73
N HIS A 33 10.31 -6.17 -21.92
CA HIS A 33 10.72 -5.29 -23.02
C HIS A 33 9.56 -4.42 -23.49
N SER A 34 9.85 -3.16 -23.75
CA SER A 34 8.93 -2.20 -24.34
C SER A 34 9.66 -1.30 -25.34
N VAL A 35 8.92 -0.42 -26.02
CA VAL A 35 9.49 0.63 -26.87
C VAL A 35 10.43 1.59 -26.11
N TYR A 36 10.34 1.61 -24.78
CA TYR A 36 11.17 2.43 -23.90
C TYR A 36 12.41 1.69 -23.35
N GLY A 37 12.63 0.43 -23.76
CA GLY A 37 13.81 -0.36 -23.40
C GLY A 37 13.49 -1.60 -22.55
N THR A 38 14.50 -2.04 -21.80
CA THR A 38 14.44 -3.25 -20.96
C THR A 38 14.16 -2.89 -19.51
N ALA A 39 13.10 -3.48 -18.96
CA ALA A 39 12.76 -3.40 -17.54
C ALA A 39 13.31 -4.62 -16.80
N TYR A 40 14.02 -4.36 -15.69
CA TYR A 40 14.44 -5.37 -14.74
C TYR A 40 13.53 -5.32 -13.52
N TYR A 41 13.07 -6.48 -13.08
CA TYR A 41 12.24 -6.60 -11.89
C TYR A 41 13.09 -7.04 -10.70
N GLY A 42 12.73 -6.59 -9.51
CA GLY A 42 13.40 -7.01 -8.29
C GLY A 42 12.54 -6.76 -7.07
N SER A 43 12.62 -7.66 -6.11
CA SER A 43 11.94 -7.57 -4.83
C SER A 43 12.90 -7.09 -3.74
N PHE A 44 12.36 -6.44 -2.71
CA PHE A 44 13.13 -6.05 -1.54
C PHE A 44 12.27 -6.13 -0.29
N THR A 45 12.92 -6.19 0.87
CA THR A 45 12.26 -6.07 2.16
C THR A 45 13.11 -5.14 3.02
N ALA A 46 12.45 -4.21 3.71
CA ALA A 46 13.11 -3.29 4.62
C ALA A 46 12.28 -3.20 5.90
N PRO A 47 12.85 -3.49 7.08
CA PRO A 47 12.16 -3.30 8.36
C PRO A 47 11.77 -1.84 8.52
N HIS A 48 10.56 -1.57 9.00
CA HIS A 48 10.06 -0.21 9.24
C HIS A 48 11.03 0.61 10.10
N THR A 49 11.61 0.01 11.14
CA THR A 49 12.59 0.65 12.03
C THR A 49 13.81 1.16 11.26
N SER A 50 14.30 0.39 10.28
CA SER A 50 15.46 0.74 9.45
C SER A 50 15.19 1.86 8.45
N VAL A 51 13.94 2.03 8.02
CA VAL A 51 13.52 3.06 7.05
C VAL A 51 12.74 4.21 7.69
N SER A 52 12.66 4.22 9.02
CA SER A 52 12.00 5.29 9.76
C SER A 52 12.62 6.65 9.38
N ASN A 53 11.76 7.66 9.23
CA ASN A 53 12.11 9.01 8.79
C ASN A 53 12.69 9.14 7.36
N ALA A 54 12.73 8.06 6.56
CA ALA A 54 13.07 8.18 5.15
C ALA A 54 11.95 8.94 4.40
N THR A 55 12.30 10.04 3.74
CA THR A 55 11.38 10.87 2.93
C THR A 55 11.47 10.59 1.44
N SER A 56 12.53 9.90 1.02
CA SER A 56 12.74 9.41 -0.33
C SER A 56 13.63 8.16 -0.35
N PHE A 57 13.62 7.45 -1.48
CA PHE A 57 14.56 6.39 -1.82
C PHE A 57 15.06 6.55 -3.26
N ARG A 58 16.22 5.98 -3.56
CA ARG A 58 16.79 5.88 -4.91
C ARG A 58 17.24 4.45 -5.18
N VAL A 59 17.22 4.05 -6.44
CA VAL A 59 17.77 2.76 -6.87
C VAL A 59 19.18 2.99 -7.40
N LEU A 60 20.14 2.25 -6.84
CA LEU A 60 21.53 2.21 -7.25
C LEU A 60 21.76 0.88 -7.94
N THR A 61 22.36 0.89 -9.13
CA THR A 61 22.69 -0.34 -9.87
C THR A 61 24.20 -0.43 -10.08
N ALA A 62 24.77 -1.60 -9.85
CA ALA A 62 26.16 -1.87 -10.24
C ALA A 62 26.16 -2.45 -11.67
N GLN A 63 27.04 -1.93 -12.51
CA GLN A 63 27.30 -2.38 -13.89
C GLN A 63 26.19 -2.13 -14.92
N ILE A 64 25.87 -0.87 -15.19
CA ILE A 64 25.51 -0.50 -16.57
C ILE A 64 26.75 0.20 -17.14
N PRO A 65 27.35 -0.28 -18.25
CA PRO A 65 28.44 0.43 -18.90
C PRO A 65 28.04 1.90 -19.10
N PRO A 66 28.94 2.86 -18.79
CA PRO A 66 28.62 4.29 -18.76
C PRO A 66 28.13 4.87 -20.09
N SER A 67 28.15 4.10 -21.19
CA SER A 67 27.67 4.53 -22.50
C SER A 67 26.16 4.34 -22.73
N THR A 68 25.43 3.64 -21.86
CA THR A 68 23.98 3.40 -22.01
C THR A 68 23.17 3.52 -20.71
N ALA A 69 23.83 3.77 -19.57
CA ALA A 69 23.16 3.98 -18.29
C ALA A 69 22.53 5.37 -18.26
N PRO A 70 21.20 5.53 -18.06
CA PRO A 70 20.70 6.82 -17.62
C PRO A 70 21.38 7.16 -16.29
N SER A 71 22.26 8.16 -16.30
CA SER A 71 22.98 8.73 -15.16
C SER A 71 22.07 9.43 -14.15
N SER A 72 20.78 9.14 -14.17
CA SER A 72 19.80 9.67 -13.24
C SER A 72 19.55 8.62 -12.16
N SER A 73 20.27 8.71 -11.04
CA SER A 73 19.76 8.16 -9.78
C SER A 73 18.48 8.93 -9.43
N SER A 74 17.36 8.54 -10.01
CA SER A 74 16.07 9.18 -9.76
C SER A 74 15.70 8.91 -8.30
N SER A 75 15.52 9.99 -7.54
CA SER A 75 15.03 9.93 -6.17
C SER A 75 13.51 9.93 -6.21
N PHE A 76 12.90 8.90 -5.63
CA PHE A 76 11.47 8.73 -5.50
C PHE A 76 11.05 9.16 -4.10
N ALA A 77 10.14 10.12 -3.99
CA ALA A 77 9.63 10.56 -2.70
C ALA A 77 8.75 9.48 -2.05
N ILE A 78 8.93 9.25 -0.75
CA ILE A 78 8.05 8.44 0.09
C ILE A 78 6.93 9.38 0.55
N GLN A 79 5.87 9.46 -0.26
CA GLN A 79 4.84 10.49 -0.17
C GLN A 79 3.63 10.14 0.71
N SER A 80 3.63 9.01 1.42
CA SER A 80 2.48 8.63 2.25
C SER A 80 2.36 9.58 3.45
N THR A 81 1.58 10.64 3.26
CA THR A 81 1.11 11.54 4.32
C THR A 81 0.02 10.84 5.13
N TYR A 82 -0.73 9.97 4.46
CA TYR A 82 -1.73 9.09 5.03
C TYR A 82 -1.53 7.70 4.42
N ALA A 83 -1.70 6.65 5.21
CA ALA A 83 -1.70 5.29 4.72
C ALA A 83 -2.60 4.43 5.58
N ILE A 84 -3.40 3.56 4.95
CA ILE A 84 -4.06 2.46 5.63
C ILE A 84 -2.97 1.45 6.00
N LEU A 85 -2.96 0.95 7.24
CA LEU A 85 -2.01 -0.06 7.69
C LEU A 85 -2.64 -1.44 7.55
N PRO A 86 -2.29 -2.24 6.52
CA PRO A 86 -2.95 -3.52 6.28
C PRO A 86 -2.70 -4.51 7.41
N SER A 87 -1.49 -4.50 7.99
CA SER A 87 -1.12 -5.38 9.11
C SER A 87 -1.85 -5.09 10.42
N GLN A 88 -2.48 -3.92 10.54
CA GLN A 88 -3.28 -3.52 11.71
C GLN A 88 -4.75 -3.28 11.35
N THR A 89 -5.16 -3.65 10.13
CA THR A 89 -6.55 -3.60 9.69
C THR A 89 -7.08 -5.02 9.68
N THR A 90 -8.14 -5.29 10.44
CA THR A 90 -8.65 -6.64 10.66
C THR A 90 -10.10 -6.74 10.24
N PHE A 91 -10.46 -7.87 9.65
CA PHE A 91 -11.85 -8.29 9.46
C PHE A 91 -12.14 -9.49 10.36
N SER A 92 -13.19 -9.40 11.17
CA SER A 92 -13.70 -10.52 11.97
C SER A 92 -15.05 -10.97 11.43
N SER A 93 -15.18 -12.25 11.10
CA SER A 93 -16.37 -12.82 10.43
C SER A 93 -17.42 -13.42 11.39
N SER A 94 -17.36 -13.16 12.70
CA SER A 94 -18.26 -13.80 13.67
C SER A 94 -19.69 -13.26 13.56
N SER A 95 -20.54 -13.92 12.77
CA SER A 95 -21.97 -13.65 12.48
C SER A 95 -22.33 -12.29 11.85
N ASN A 96 -21.64 -11.21 12.25
CA ASN A 96 -21.66 -9.87 11.68
C ASN A 96 -20.20 -9.49 11.39
N GLY A 97 -19.91 -9.07 10.16
CA GLY A 97 -18.54 -8.75 9.75
C GLY A 97 -18.06 -7.46 10.41
N THR A 98 -17.12 -7.50 11.35
CA THR A 98 -16.55 -6.28 11.94
C THR A 98 -15.24 -5.93 11.26
N ILE A 99 -15.16 -4.71 10.73
CA ILE A 99 -13.94 -4.17 10.12
C ILE A 99 -13.34 -3.16 11.10
N ASN A 100 -12.17 -3.47 11.63
CA ASN A 100 -11.36 -2.52 12.39
C ASN A 100 -10.28 -1.98 11.47
N LEU A 101 -10.27 -0.67 11.30
CA LEU A 101 -9.36 0.06 10.44
C LEU A 101 -8.32 0.77 11.30
N THR A 102 -7.05 0.63 10.91
CA THR A 102 -5.96 1.43 11.43
C THR A 102 -5.29 2.16 10.28
N ILE A 103 -5.09 3.47 10.42
CA ILE A 103 -4.34 4.29 9.48
C ILE A 103 -3.17 4.97 10.20
N ALA A 104 -2.11 5.26 9.45
CA ALA A 104 -1.02 6.11 9.87
C ALA A 104 -1.18 7.49 9.23
N VAL A 105 -1.12 8.54 10.05
CA VAL A 105 -1.18 9.94 9.61
C VAL A 105 0.14 10.61 9.98
N ARG A 106 0.83 11.23 9.03
CA ARG A 106 2.09 11.92 9.31
C ARG A 106 1.85 13.06 10.32
N ALA A 107 2.75 13.22 11.29
CA ALA A 107 2.70 14.31 12.24
C ALA A 107 2.63 15.67 11.53
N GLY A 108 1.70 16.53 11.96
CA GLY A 108 1.46 17.83 11.33
C GLY A 108 0.64 17.79 10.02
N ALA A 109 0.22 16.62 9.55
CA ALA A 109 -0.71 16.53 8.43
C ALA A 109 -2.10 17.04 8.82
N ALA A 110 -2.84 17.59 7.85
CA ALA A 110 -4.20 18.06 8.08
C ALA A 110 -5.15 16.87 8.35
N THR A 111 -5.89 16.91 9.46
CA THR A 111 -6.81 15.82 9.84
C THR A 111 -8.28 16.21 9.79
N THR A 112 -8.58 17.45 9.40
CA THR A 112 -9.95 17.91 9.18
C THR A 112 -10.61 17.08 8.08
N ASP A 113 -11.86 16.66 8.33
CA ASP A 113 -12.67 15.86 7.41
C ASP A 113 -12.06 14.52 6.98
N LEU A 114 -11.15 13.97 7.79
CA LEU A 114 -10.57 12.64 7.56
C LEU A 114 -11.58 11.57 7.98
N SER A 115 -12.04 10.76 7.02
CA SER A 115 -12.95 9.64 7.25
C SER A 115 -12.53 8.43 6.42
N ALA A 116 -13.08 7.26 6.74
CA ALA A 116 -12.92 6.09 5.91
C ALA A 116 -14.27 5.67 5.31
N ARG A 117 -14.29 5.42 4.01
CA ARG A 117 -15.45 4.88 3.30
C ARG A 117 -15.22 3.39 3.06
N ILE A 118 -16.06 2.58 3.67
CA ILE A 118 -16.01 1.13 3.55
C ILE A 118 -17.16 0.69 2.65
N THR A 119 -16.85 -0.04 1.58
CA THR A 119 -17.81 -0.60 0.65
C THR A 119 -17.74 -2.13 0.71
N VAL A 120 -18.88 -2.74 0.98
CA VAL A 120 -19.02 -4.18 1.21
C VAL A 120 -20.05 -4.75 0.22
N PRO A 121 -19.69 -5.76 -0.59
CA PRO A 121 -20.66 -6.51 -1.36
C PRO A 121 -21.40 -7.47 -0.42
N VAL A 122 -22.73 -7.40 -0.38
CA VAL A 122 -23.59 -8.29 0.39
C VAL A 122 -24.56 -9.03 -0.53
N ALA A 123 -25.10 -10.14 -0.06
CA ALA A 123 -26.06 -10.93 -0.82
C ALA A 123 -27.33 -10.10 -1.12
N GLN A 124 -27.83 -10.21 -2.35
CA GLN A 124 -29.10 -9.61 -2.73
C GLN A 124 -30.04 -10.71 -3.22
N PRO A 125 -31.12 -11.01 -2.49
CA PRO A 125 -32.09 -12.00 -2.92
C PRO A 125 -32.67 -11.66 -4.28
N LEU A 126 -32.90 -12.69 -5.11
CA LEU A 126 -33.53 -12.60 -6.43
C LEU A 126 -32.72 -11.83 -7.49
N THR A 127 -31.41 -11.65 -7.30
CA THR A 127 -30.51 -11.08 -8.32
C THR A 127 -29.24 -11.89 -8.49
N LEU A 128 -28.61 -11.77 -9.66
CA LEU A 128 -27.32 -12.42 -9.97
C LEU A 128 -26.11 -11.66 -9.43
N GLY A 129 -26.28 -10.41 -9.00
CA GLY A 129 -25.20 -9.56 -8.48
C GLY A 129 -25.37 -9.24 -6.99
N PRO A 130 -24.27 -8.90 -6.29
CA PRO A 130 -24.34 -8.44 -4.91
C PRO A 130 -24.85 -7.00 -4.83
N LYS A 131 -25.45 -6.65 -3.69
CA LYS A 131 -25.75 -5.26 -3.33
C LYS A 131 -24.51 -4.65 -2.69
N LEU A 132 -24.15 -3.42 -3.07
CA LEU A 132 -23.07 -2.70 -2.39
C LEU A 132 -23.64 -1.91 -1.20
N ARG A 133 -23.21 -2.25 0.02
CA ARG A 133 -23.44 -1.41 1.19
C ARG A 133 -22.22 -0.53 1.42
N THR A 134 -22.45 0.75 1.68
CA THR A 134 -21.38 1.70 1.97
C THR A 134 -21.61 2.28 3.35
N ALA A 135 -20.56 2.30 4.16
CA ALA A 135 -20.54 2.96 5.44
C ALA A 135 -19.42 4.00 5.47
N GLU A 136 -19.69 5.12 6.13
CA GLU A 136 -18.66 6.11 6.44
C GLU A 136 -18.28 5.97 7.91
N VAL A 137 -16.98 5.88 8.14
CA VAL A 137 -16.38 5.64 9.45
C VAL A 137 -15.64 6.90 9.84
N LYS A 138 -16.04 7.46 10.98
CA LYS A 138 -15.28 8.51 11.63
C LYS A 138 -14.02 7.91 12.23
N LEU A 139 -12.89 8.54 11.95
CA LEU A 139 -11.60 8.13 12.48
C LEU A 139 -11.29 8.91 13.74
N GLU A 140 -10.73 8.22 14.72
CA GLU A 140 -10.33 8.80 16.00
C GLU A 140 -8.82 8.65 16.17
N LYS A 141 -8.17 9.71 16.66
CA LYS A 141 -6.75 9.69 16.97
C LYS A 141 -6.52 8.64 18.07
N GLY A 142 -5.51 7.78 17.88
CA GLY A 142 -5.08 6.79 18.87
C GLY A 142 -4.56 7.43 20.16
N GLY A 143 -4.33 6.60 21.18
CA GLY A 143 -3.87 7.04 22.49
C GLY A 143 -2.46 7.64 22.45
N GLU A 144 -2.11 8.43 23.47
CA GLU A 144 -0.75 8.94 23.66
C GLU A 144 0.26 7.78 23.72
N GLY A 145 1.33 7.87 22.92
CA GLY A 145 2.34 6.81 22.79
C GLY A 145 2.22 5.92 21.54
N GLU A 146 1.12 6.03 20.78
CA GLU A 146 0.94 5.35 19.48
C GLU A 146 1.50 6.18 18.31
N GLU A 147 2.71 6.73 18.48
CA GLU A 147 3.35 7.61 17.49
C GLU A 147 4.66 7.02 16.92
N PRO A 148 4.58 5.94 16.11
CA PRO A 148 5.77 5.35 15.52
C PRO A 148 6.35 6.29 14.46
N GLY A 149 7.60 6.74 14.68
CA GLY A 149 8.45 7.29 13.61
C GLY A 149 7.88 8.49 12.86
N GLY A 150 7.27 9.44 13.56
CA GLY A 150 6.72 10.67 12.97
C GLY A 150 5.33 10.51 12.36
N TYR A 151 4.63 9.42 12.68
CA TYR A 151 3.22 9.20 12.36
C TYR A 151 2.41 9.08 13.64
N THR A 152 1.17 9.53 13.59
CA THR A 152 0.14 9.28 14.61
C THR A 152 -0.83 8.24 14.05
N LEU A 153 -1.13 7.21 14.85
CA LEU A 153 -2.14 6.23 14.46
C LEU A 153 -3.55 6.77 14.66
N TRP A 154 -4.43 6.47 13.73
CA TRP A 154 -5.86 6.73 13.84
C TRP A 154 -6.62 5.44 13.62
N ARG A 155 -7.72 5.26 14.35
CA ARG A 155 -8.53 4.05 14.34
C ARG A 155 -9.98 4.36 14.08
N GLY A 156 -10.66 3.41 13.48
CA GLY A 156 -12.10 3.43 13.32
C GLY A 156 -12.60 2.02 13.04
N GLY A 157 -13.90 1.83 13.05
CA GLY A 157 -14.46 0.55 12.67
C GLY A 157 -15.93 0.63 12.31
N VAL A 158 -16.40 -0.41 11.64
CA VAL A 158 -17.80 -0.59 11.34
C VAL A 158 -18.18 -2.06 11.48
N THR A 159 -19.36 -2.29 12.02
CA THR A 159 -20.00 -3.60 11.98
C THR A 159 -20.92 -3.67 10.78
N VAL A 160 -20.69 -4.66 9.93
CA VAL A 160 -21.55 -5.02 8.81
C VAL A 160 -22.56 -6.04 9.30
N GLU A 161 -23.84 -5.73 9.14
CA GLU A 161 -24.97 -6.58 9.56
C GLU A 161 -25.08 -7.90 8.78
N GLU A 162 -24.41 -7.99 7.63
CA GLU A 162 -24.47 -9.11 6.71
C GLU A 162 -23.05 -9.56 6.35
N ALA A 163 -22.88 -10.86 6.08
CA ALA A 163 -21.60 -11.40 5.63
C ALA A 163 -21.24 -10.88 4.23
N PRO A 164 -20.00 -10.42 3.99
CA PRO A 164 -19.55 -10.05 2.66
C PRO A 164 -19.58 -11.25 1.71
N THR A 165 -20.04 -11.03 0.47
CA THR A 165 -20.01 -12.03 -0.61
C THR A 165 -18.75 -11.97 -1.46
N GLY A 166 -17.83 -11.05 -1.15
CA GLY A 166 -16.58 -10.84 -1.88
C GLY A 166 -15.67 -9.83 -1.18
N ALA A 167 -14.68 -9.32 -1.91
CA ALA A 167 -13.69 -8.40 -1.37
C ALA A 167 -14.32 -7.09 -0.85
N VAL A 168 -13.87 -6.64 0.31
CA VAL A 168 -14.26 -5.38 0.93
C VAL A 168 -13.28 -4.29 0.53
N SER A 169 -13.80 -3.15 0.08
CA SER A 169 -12.99 -1.98 -0.24
C SER A 169 -13.03 -0.98 0.90
N VAL A 170 -11.87 -0.63 1.42
CA VAL A 170 -11.69 0.44 2.41
C VAL A 170 -10.95 1.58 1.74
N ARG A 171 -11.58 2.74 1.68
CA ARG A 171 -10.99 3.97 1.12
C ARG A 171 -10.78 4.97 2.24
N LEU A 172 -9.57 5.50 2.35
CA LEU A 172 -9.30 6.65 3.19
C LEU A 172 -9.66 7.92 2.41
N VAL A 173 -10.48 8.78 3.00
CA VAL A 173 -11.07 9.94 2.32
C VAL A 173 -10.82 11.20 3.14
N ARG A 174 -10.56 12.33 2.47
CA ARG A 174 -10.51 13.66 3.09
C ARG A 174 -11.15 14.68 2.16
N GLY A 175 -12.18 15.38 2.63
CA GLY A 175 -12.88 16.38 1.81
C GLY A 175 -13.42 15.82 0.48
N GLY A 176 -13.73 14.52 0.42
CA GLY A 176 -14.19 13.84 -0.78
C GLY A 176 -13.09 13.23 -1.68
N GLU A 177 -11.81 13.55 -1.44
CA GLU A 177 -10.67 12.97 -2.18
C GLU A 177 -10.25 11.62 -1.57
N THR A 178 -9.99 10.61 -2.39
CA THR A 178 -9.44 9.32 -1.93
C THR A 178 -7.93 9.42 -1.79
N LEU A 179 -7.44 9.23 -0.57
CA LEU A 179 -6.02 9.32 -0.21
C LEU A 179 -5.30 7.98 -0.28
N ASP A 180 -6.00 6.89 0.05
CA ASP A 180 -5.47 5.53 0.02
C ASP A 180 -6.64 4.52 -0.13
N THR A 181 -6.35 3.32 -0.62
CA THR A 181 -7.33 2.24 -0.80
C THR A 181 -6.72 0.89 -0.42
N LEU A 182 -7.41 0.17 0.48
CA LEU A 182 -7.12 -1.20 0.83
C LEU A 182 -8.27 -2.11 0.36
N LEU A 183 -7.92 -3.23 -0.28
CA LEU A 183 -8.84 -4.31 -0.56
C LEU A 183 -8.61 -5.44 0.44
N LEU A 184 -9.63 -5.78 1.20
CA LEU A 184 -9.62 -6.89 2.15
C LEU A 184 -10.30 -8.08 1.49
N ASP A 185 -9.56 -9.17 1.31
CA ASP A 185 -10.13 -10.44 0.89
C ASP A 185 -10.77 -11.12 2.10
N VAL A 186 -12.10 -11.18 2.11
CA VAL A 186 -12.90 -11.59 3.28
C VAL A 186 -13.97 -12.62 2.93
N GLY A 187 -13.91 -13.21 1.74
CA GLY A 187 -14.86 -14.22 1.29
C GLY A 187 -14.30 -15.04 0.13
N VAL A 188 -14.81 -16.26 -0.03
CA VAL A 188 -14.55 -17.04 -1.25
C VAL A 188 -15.36 -16.39 -2.35
N ALA A 189 -14.70 -15.85 -3.38
CA ALA A 189 -15.40 -15.43 -4.60
C ALA A 189 -16.03 -16.68 -5.23
N GLY A 190 -17.27 -16.97 -4.85
CA GLY A 190 -18.08 -18.03 -5.44
C GLY A 190 -18.55 -17.54 -6.81
N TRP A 191 -17.79 -17.91 -7.84
CA TRP A 191 -18.34 -18.03 -9.19
C TRP A 191 -18.85 -19.46 -9.38
#